data_AF-A0A7W1PVP0-F1
#
_entry.id   AF-A0A7W1PVP0-F1
#
_cell.length_a   1.000
_cell.length_b   1.000
_cell.length_c   1.000
_cell.angle_alpha   90.00
_cell.angle_beta   90.00
_cell.angle_gamma   90.00
#
_symmetry.space_group_name_H-M   'P 1'
#
loop_
_entity.id
_entity.type
_entity.pdbx_description
1 polymer ?
#
loop_
_entity_poly.entity_id
_entity_poly.type
_entity_poly.pdbx_seq_one_letter_code
_entity_poly.pdbx_strand_id
1 'polypeptide(L)'
;INDSEKQKLWELNDRKQEQSIQMFEKVLEQSGSSLEKFATDNLGQAAELFYNVLHFKEIRINVLVKHPIYIDLESYIHIYLSYFEEFQVNNPFENKNNFRLNEEVFNLMEEVIDQIEDEYQLFREENPEQRFSKFGKKGFYLEGDYYTFYIEPNGRISTFHKNKPEHEKQKDTV
;
A
#
# COMPACT_ATOMS: atom_id res chain seq x y z
N ILE A 1 10.14 34.39 2.39
CA ILE A 1 8.76 34.04 2.77
C ILE A 1 8.23 35.13 3.69
N ASN A 2 7.24 35.91 3.23
CA ASN A 2 6.54 36.91 4.03
C ASN A 2 5.41 36.28 4.85
N ASP A 3 4.78 37.04 5.76
CA ASP A 3 3.79 36.48 6.69
C ASP A 3 2.50 36.01 6.00
N SER A 4 2.11 36.61 4.88
CA SER A 4 0.98 36.14 4.07
C SER A 4 1.29 34.79 3.41
N GLU A 5 2.52 34.58 2.93
CA GLU A 5 2.97 33.30 2.38
C GLU A 5 3.03 32.22 3.47
N LYS A 6 3.49 32.55 4.68
CA LYS A 6 3.45 31.60 5.82
C LYS A 6 2.02 31.19 6.16
N GLN A 7 1.09 32.13 6.18
CA GLN A 7 -0.32 31.84 6.46
C GLN A 7 -0.92 30.91 5.40
N LYS A 8 -0.69 31.19 4.11
CA LYS A 8 -1.15 30.31 3.02
C LYS A 8 -0.56 28.90 3.11
N LEU A 9 0.73 28.78 3.45
CA LEU A 9 1.37 27.48 3.64
C LEU A 9 0.74 26.71 4.80
N TRP A 10 0.40 27.40 5.91
CA TRP A 10 -0.33 26.83 7.03
C TRP A 10 -1.71 26.30 6.61
N GLU A 11 -2.51 27.12 5.93
CA GLU A 11 -3.85 26.73 5.44
C GLU A 11 -3.80 25.53 4.49
N LEU A 12 -2.81 25.49 3.59
CA LEU A 12 -2.62 24.36 2.68
C LEU A 12 -2.22 23.08 3.43
N ASN A 13 -1.35 23.19 4.44
CA ASN A 13 -0.93 22.06 5.25
C ASN A 13 -2.07 21.51 6.10
N ASP A 14 -2.85 22.39 6.73
CA ASP A 14 -4.01 22.03 7.54
C ASP A 14 -5.05 21.27 6.70
N ARG A 15 -5.40 21.81 5.53
CA ARG A 15 -6.31 21.14 4.60
C ARG A 15 -5.78 19.79 4.11
N LYS A 16 -4.48 19.68 3.86
CA LYS A 16 -3.85 18.39 3.49
C LYS A 16 -4.00 17.37 4.62
N GLN A 17 -3.76 17.77 5.87
CA GLN A 17 -3.89 16.90 7.03
C GLN A 17 -5.33 16.44 7.23
N GLU A 18 -6.31 17.34 7.12
CA GLU A 18 -7.73 17.00 7.19
C GLU A 18 -8.12 15.96 6.13
N GLN A 19 -7.72 16.18 4.87
CA GLN A 19 -7.97 15.23 3.78
C GLN A 19 -7.30 13.87 4.03
N SER A 20 -6.12 13.87 4.64
CA SER A 20 -5.39 12.64 4.96
C SER A 20 -6.09 11.83 6.05
N ILE A 21 -6.61 12.51 7.08
CA ILE A 21 -7.41 11.88 8.14
C ILE A 21 -8.71 11.31 7.58
N GLN A 22 -9.43 12.08 6.76
CA GLN A 22 -10.67 11.61 6.11
C GLN A 22 -10.42 10.36 5.24
N MET A 23 -9.31 10.32 4.51
CA MET A 23 -8.92 9.13 3.74
C MET A 23 -8.64 7.94 4.66
N PHE A 24 -7.93 8.17 5.77
CA PHE A 24 -7.61 7.11 6.72
C PHE A 24 -8.85 6.50 7.37
N GLU A 25 -9.78 7.33 7.82
CA GLU A 25 -11.06 6.87 8.38
C GLU A 25 -11.85 6.07 7.34
N LYS A 26 -11.96 6.58 6.12
CA LYS A 26 -12.64 5.89 5.00
C LYS A 26 -12.06 4.50 4.75
N VAL A 27 -10.73 4.37 4.67
CA VAL A 27 -10.07 3.08 4.41
C VAL A 27 -10.29 2.09 5.56
N LEU A 28 -10.24 2.56 6.81
CA LEU A 28 -10.53 1.74 7.99
C LEU A 28 -11.97 1.23 7.97
N GLU A 29 -12.93 2.10 7.67
CA GLU A 29 -14.35 1.74 7.55
C GLU A 29 -14.59 0.71 6.44
N GLN A 30 -13.97 0.91 5.27
CA GLN A 30 -14.04 -0.04 4.15
C GLN A 30 -13.45 -1.41 4.51
N SER A 31 -12.50 -1.45 5.44
CA SER A 31 -11.88 -2.66 5.96
C SER A 31 -12.65 -3.25 7.16
N GLY A 32 -13.83 -2.72 7.50
CA GLY A 32 -14.68 -3.19 8.62
C GLY A 32 -14.18 -2.78 10.01
N SER A 33 -13.22 -1.86 10.07
CA SER A 33 -12.58 -1.38 11.30
C SER A 33 -12.96 0.08 11.60
N SER A 34 -12.36 0.64 12.65
CA SER A 34 -12.36 2.07 12.97
C SER A 34 -11.06 2.42 13.68
N LEU A 35 -10.70 3.71 13.74
CA LEU A 35 -9.48 4.12 14.44
C LEU A 35 -9.50 3.70 15.92
N GLU A 36 -10.65 3.83 16.56
CA GLU A 36 -10.87 3.41 17.95
C GLU A 36 -10.65 1.90 18.12
N LYS A 37 -11.23 1.08 17.25
CA LYS A 37 -11.04 -0.38 17.26
C LYS A 37 -9.58 -0.76 17.02
N PHE A 38 -8.94 -0.13 16.03
CA PHE A 38 -7.55 -0.40 15.71
C PHE A 38 -6.60 -0.02 16.85
N ALA A 39 -6.83 1.14 17.49
CA ALA A 39 -6.02 1.66 18.57
C ALA A 39 -6.20 0.91 19.90
N THR A 40 -7.40 0.38 20.16
CA THR A 40 -7.69 -0.37 21.41
C THR A 40 -6.72 -1.55 21.58
N ASP A 41 -6.45 -2.27 20.50
CA ASP A 41 -5.60 -3.45 20.54
C ASP A 41 -4.15 -3.18 20.15
N ASN A 42 -3.85 -2.05 19.50
CA ASN A 42 -2.57 -1.77 18.84
C ASN A 42 -2.15 -0.29 18.93
N LEU A 43 -2.19 0.30 20.13
CA LEU A 43 -1.98 1.74 20.32
C LEU A 43 -0.66 2.26 19.71
N GLY A 44 0.43 1.50 19.80
CA GLY A 44 1.72 1.87 19.20
C GLY A 44 1.64 1.96 17.67
N GLN A 45 1.10 0.93 17.02
CA GLN A 45 0.92 0.87 15.56
C GLN A 45 -0.08 1.91 15.07
N ALA A 46 -1.14 2.16 15.85
CA ALA A 46 -2.10 3.22 15.54
C ALA A 46 -1.43 4.59 15.56
N ALA A 47 -0.57 4.88 16.54
CA ALA A 47 0.18 6.12 16.59
C ALA A 47 1.19 6.24 15.44
N GLU A 48 1.91 5.17 15.10
CA GLU A 48 2.85 5.13 13.98
C GLU A 48 2.15 5.34 12.63
N LEU A 49 1.08 4.57 12.36
CA LEU A 49 0.29 4.71 11.14
C LEU A 49 -0.31 6.11 11.02
N PHE A 50 -0.85 6.65 12.12
CA PHE A 50 -1.38 8.02 12.13
C PHE A 50 -0.31 9.07 11.83
N TYR A 51 0.88 8.93 12.42
CA TYR A 51 2.02 9.79 12.10
C TYR A 51 2.39 9.71 10.60
N ASN A 52 2.46 8.50 10.06
CA ASN A 52 2.79 8.28 8.65
C ASN A 52 1.72 8.85 7.71
N VAL A 53 0.43 8.70 8.04
CA VAL A 53 -0.69 9.29 7.29
C VAL A 53 -0.56 10.82 7.21
N LEU A 54 -0.30 11.49 8.34
CA LEU A 54 -0.18 12.96 8.37
C LEU A 54 1.01 13.49 7.57
N HIS A 55 2.10 12.71 7.52
CA HIS A 55 3.35 13.10 6.87
C HIS A 55 3.53 12.47 5.49
N PHE A 56 2.55 11.69 5.02
CA PHE A 56 2.67 10.92 3.79
C PHE A 56 2.96 11.82 2.59
N LYS A 57 3.79 11.30 1.70
CA LYS A 57 4.08 11.86 0.39
C LYS A 57 3.94 10.72 -0.60
N GLU A 58 3.37 11.01 -1.75
CA GLU A 58 3.24 10.03 -2.83
C GLU A 58 4.61 9.40 -3.15
N ILE A 59 4.62 8.08 -3.25
CA ILE A 59 5.82 7.29 -3.50
C ILE A 59 5.75 6.83 -4.94
N ARG A 60 6.70 7.26 -5.76
CA ARG A 60 6.87 6.77 -7.13
C ARG A 60 7.79 5.55 -7.10
N ILE A 61 7.34 4.44 -7.68
CA ILE A 61 8.05 3.15 -7.63
C ILE A 61 9.07 3.04 -8.75
N ASN A 62 8.72 3.44 -9.97
CA ASN A 62 9.66 3.45 -11.10
C ASN A 62 9.92 4.86 -11.63
N VAL A 63 11.12 5.07 -12.18
CA VAL A 63 11.61 6.39 -12.59
C VAL A 63 11.89 6.42 -14.09
N LEU A 64 11.70 7.58 -14.73
CA LEU A 64 12.06 7.84 -16.14
C LEU A 64 11.32 7.02 -17.21
N VAL A 65 10.18 6.42 -16.89
CA VAL A 65 9.30 5.74 -17.86
C VAL A 65 8.14 6.60 -18.36
N LYS A 66 7.50 6.16 -19.46
CA LYS A 66 6.35 6.85 -20.06
C LYS A 66 5.11 6.78 -19.16
N HIS A 67 4.82 5.60 -18.62
CA HIS A 67 3.70 5.38 -17.69
C HIS A 67 4.23 5.11 -16.29
N PRO A 68 4.26 6.10 -15.39
CA PRO A 68 4.78 5.92 -14.05
C PRO A 68 3.83 5.10 -13.18
N ILE A 69 4.42 4.35 -12.25
CA ILE A 69 3.73 3.60 -11.21
C ILE A 69 3.98 4.28 -9.86
N TYR A 70 2.92 4.45 -9.07
CA TYR A 70 3.02 5.12 -7.78
C TYR A 70 2.05 4.56 -6.72
N ILE A 71 2.32 4.92 -5.48
CA ILE A 71 1.51 4.65 -4.29
C ILE A 71 1.05 6.00 -3.73
N ASP A 72 -0.27 6.17 -3.65
CA ASP A 72 -0.88 7.30 -2.94
C ASP A 72 -1.21 6.92 -1.48
N LEU A 73 -1.79 7.86 -0.75
CA LEU A 73 -2.10 7.65 0.67
C LEU A 73 -3.10 6.50 0.87
N GLU A 74 -4.13 6.40 0.04
CA GLU A 74 -5.13 5.33 0.13
C GLU A 74 -4.45 3.96 -0.04
N SER A 75 -3.60 3.84 -1.07
CA SER A 75 -2.82 2.63 -1.36
C SER A 75 -1.87 2.28 -0.22
N TYR A 76 -1.17 3.28 0.33
CA TYR A 76 -0.27 3.10 1.47
C TYR A 76 -1.00 2.52 2.68
N ILE A 77 -2.16 3.08 3.05
CA ILE A 77 -2.93 2.62 4.20
C ILE A 77 -3.42 1.18 3.95
N HIS A 78 -3.94 0.89 2.76
CA HIS A 78 -4.39 -0.46 2.42
C HIS A 78 -3.25 -1.49 2.51
N ILE A 79 -2.08 -1.18 1.96
CA ILE A 79 -0.90 -2.05 2.02
C ILE A 79 -0.47 -2.24 3.48
N TYR A 80 -0.37 -1.15 4.25
CA TYR A 80 -0.01 -1.22 5.67
C TYR A 80 -0.92 -2.17 6.44
N LEU A 81 -2.24 -2.00 6.32
CA LEU A 81 -3.22 -2.82 7.04
C LEU A 81 -3.13 -4.29 6.62
N SER A 82 -2.93 -4.56 5.34
CA SER A 82 -2.81 -5.92 4.81
C SER A 82 -1.58 -6.65 5.38
N TYR A 83 -0.43 -5.98 5.39
CA TYR A 83 0.80 -6.53 5.98
C TYR A 83 0.71 -6.66 7.50
N PHE A 84 0.01 -5.73 8.16
CA PHE A 84 -0.23 -5.81 9.60
C PHE A 84 -1.07 -7.04 9.95
N GLU A 85 -2.15 -7.31 9.22
CA GLU A 85 -2.96 -8.51 9.42
C GLU A 85 -2.16 -9.79 9.17
N GLU A 86 -1.37 -9.84 8.10
CA GLU A 86 -0.49 -10.99 7.82
C GLU A 86 0.53 -11.21 8.94
N PHE A 87 1.14 -10.14 9.46
CA PHE A 87 2.05 -10.21 10.59
C PHE A 87 1.37 -10.78 11.84
N GLN A 88 0.15 -10.33 12.15
CA GLN A 88 -0.63 -10.85 13.30
C GLN A 88 -0.93 -12.34 13.17
N VAL A 89 -1.29 -12.79 11.96
CA VAL A 89 -1.61 -14.20 11.69
C VAL A 89 -0.38 -15.10 11.80
N ASN A 90 0.76 -14.66 11.26
CA ASN A 90 1.98 -15.47 11.21
C ASN A 90 2.78 -15.42 12.52
N ASN A 91 2.66 -14.36 13.31
CA ASN A 91 3.40 -14.16 14.55
C ASN A 91 2.49 -13.89 15.76
N PRO A 92 1.54 -14.81 16.08
CA PRO A 92 0.53 -14.56 17.13
C PRO A 92 1.13 -14.45 18.55
N PHE A 93 2.37 -14.90 18.73
CA PHE A 93 3.11 -14.82 20.00
C PHE A 93 4.11 -13.67 20.06
N GLU A 94 4.38 -12.99 18.94
CA GLU A 94 5.24 -11.81 18.95
C GLU A 94 4.48 -10.58 19.46
N ASN A 95 5.23 -9.65 20.06
CA ASN A 95 4.64 -8.42 20.54
C ASN A 95 4.17 -7.60 19.32
N LYS A 96 2.85 -7.38 19.22
CA LYS A 96 2.21 -6.57 18.18
C LYS A 96 2.89 -5.21 17.98
N ASN A 97 3.47 -4.68 19.06
CA ASN A 97 4.21 -3.41 19.05
C ASN A 97 5.48 -3.40 18.18
N ASN A 98 5.95 -4.55 17.70
CA ASN A 98 7.15 -4.66 16.86
C ASN A 98 6.87 -4.52 15.36
N PHE A 99 5.60 -4.58 14.93
CA PHE A 99 5.29 -4.40 13.52
C PHE A 99 5.60 -2.97 13.08
N ARG A 100 6.31 -2.86 11.95
CA ARG A 100 6.54 -1.63 11.20
C ARG A 100 6.49 -1.97 9.73
N LEU A 101 5.81 -1.13 8.94
CA LEU A 101 5.95 -1.20 7.49
C LEU A 101 7.32 -0.61 7.14
N ASN A 102 8.27 -1.50 6.87
CA ASN A 102 9.68 -1.12 6.70
C ASN A 102 10.03 -0.87 5.23
N GLU A 103 11.23 -0.35 5.02
CA GLU A 103 11.78 -0.11 3.68
C GLU A 103 11.84 -1.40 2.85
N GLU A 104 11.94 -2.57 3.47
CA GLU A 104 12.01 -3.86 2.76
C GLU A 104 10.75 -4.14 1.95
N VAL A 105 9.55 -3.80 2.46
CA VAL A 105 8.30 -3.96 1.69
C VAL A 105 8.31 -3.06 0.45
N PHE A 106 8.79 -1.83 0.57
CA PHE A 106 8.88 -0.93 -0.58
C PHE A 106 9.96 -1.37 -1.58
N ASN A 107 11.13 -1.80 -1.09
CA ASN A 107 12.19 -2.34 -1.95
C ASN A 107 11.71 -3.59 -2.71
N LEU A 108 10.93 -4.45 -2.05
CA LEU A 108 10.31 -5.61 -2.67
C LEU A 108 9.30 -5.21 -3.74
N MET A 109 8.48 -4.18 -3.48
CA MET A 109 7.59 -3.63 -4.49
C MET A 109 8.37 -3.08 -5.69
N GLU A 110 9.46 -2.34 -5.46
CA GLU A 110 10.36 -1.86 -6.51
C GLU A 110 10.90 -3.02 -7.34
N GLU A 111 11.43 -4.07 -6.71
CA GLU A 111 11.95 -5.24 -7.42
C GLU A 111 10.87 -5.96 -8.26
N VAL A 112 9.68 -6.14 -7.71
CA VAL A 112 8.55 -6.73 -8.44
C VAL A 112 8.17 -5.87 -9.65
N ILE A 113 8.14 -4.54 -9.48
CA ILE A 113 7.80 -3.61 -10.55
C ILE A 113 8.87 -3.57 -11.64
N ASP A 114 10.15 -3.58 -11.27
CA ASP A 114 11.27 -3.60 -12.22
C ASP A 114 11.20 -4.83 -13.14
N GLN A 115 10.83 -6.00 -12.61
CA GLN A 115 10.74 -7.22 -13.41
C GLN A 115 9.53 -7.26 -14.37
N ILE A 116 8.50 -6.45 -14.12
CA ILE A 116 7.29 -6.40 -14.95
C ILE A 116 7.18 -5.11 -15.76
N GLU A 117 8.18 -4.23 -15.69
CA GLU A 117 8.12 -2.88 -16.27
C GLU A 117 7.81 -2.90 -17.76
N ASP A 118 8.57 -3.65 -18.55
CA ASP A 118 8.37 -3.74 -20.00
C ASP A 118 6.96 -4.25 -20.36
N GLU A 119 6.47 -5.26 -19.63
CA GLU A 119 5.12 -5.80 -19.81
C GLU A 119 4.06 -4.75 -19.47
N TYR A 120 4.25 -4.02 -18.37
CA TYR A 120 3.32 -2.98 -17.94
C TYR A 120 3.29 -1.80 -18.92
N GLN A 121 4.45 -1.32 -19.38
CA GLN A 121 4.52 -0.22 -20.34
C GLN A 121 3.81 -0.60 -21.64
N LEU A 122 4.06 -1.80 -22.18
CA LEU A 122 3.39 -2.30 -23.38
C LEU A 122 1.88 -2.44 -23.15
N PHE A 123 1.47 -3.08 -22.05
CA PHE A 123 0.06 -3.25 -21.72
C PHE A 123 -0.68 -1.90 -21.65
N ARG A 124 -0.06 -0.88 -21.05
CA ARG A 124 -0.66 0.44 -20.88
C ARG A 124 -0.83 1.19 -22.20
N GLU A 125 0.07 1.02 -23.16
CA GLU A 125 -0.12 1.54 -24.53
C GLU A 125 -1.32 0.88 -25.23
N GLU A 126 -1.45 -0.44 -25.09
CA GLU A 126 -2.49 -1.21 -25.78
C GLU A 126 -3.86 -1.11 -25.11
N ASN A 127 -3.89 -0.91 -23.79
CA ASN A 127 -5.09 -1.00 -22.95
C ASN A 127 -5.19 0.19 -21.96
N PRO A 128 -5.25 1.44 -22.45
CA PRO A 128 -5.11 2.64 -21.62
C PRO A 128 -6.13 2.75 -20.47
N GLU A 129 -7.35 2.24 -20.66
CA GLU A 129 -8.43 2.31 -19.67
C GLU A 129 -8.54 1.06 -18.80
N GLN A 130 -7.76 0.00 -19.08
CA GLN A 130 -7.88 -1.25 -18.33
C GLN A 130 -6.90 -1.31 -17.17
N ARG A 131 -7.30 -1.99 -16.10
CA ARG A 131 -6.45 -2.26 -14.95
C ARG A 131 -5.44 -3.36 -15.28
N PHE A 132 -4.15 -3.10 -15.04
CA PHE A 132 -3.13 -4.15 -15.11
C PHE A 132 -3.20 -5.00 -13.85
N SER A 133 -3.23 -6.32 -14.00
CA SER A 133 -3.49 -7.23 -12.87
C SER A 133 -2.58 -8.45 -12.92
N LYS A 134 -1.82 -8.68 -11.84
CA LYS A 134 -1.15 -9.94 -11.56
C LYS A 134 -1.92 -10.68 -10.47
N PHE A 135 -2.72 -11.67 -10.85
CA PHE A 135 -3.54 -12.48 -9.94
C PHE A 135 -3.88 -13.84 -10.55
N GLY A 136 -4.13 -14.85 -9.72
CA GLY A 136 -4.41 -16.23 -10.12
C GLY A 136 -3.30 -16.79 -11.02
N LYS A 137 -3.70 -17.33 -12.18
CA LYS A 137 -2.78 -17.86 -13.21
C LYS A 137 -1.79 -16.83 -13.77
N LYS A 138 -2.03 -15.53 -13.56
CA LYS A 138 -1.15 -14.44 -13.96
C LYS A 138 -0.42 -13.80 -12.78
N GLY A 139 -0.48 -14.39 -11.58
CA GLY A 139 0.26 -13.81 -10.46
C GLY A 139 1.77 -13.94 -10.63
N PHE A 140 2.50 -13.13 -9.89
CA PHE A 140 3.94 -12.97 -10.05
C PHE A 140 4.67 -13.82 -9.01
N TYR A 141 5.77 -14.46 -9.38
CA TYR A 141 6.58 -15.23 -8.44
C TYR A 141 7.96 -14.60 -8.34
N LEU A 142 8.39 -14.29 -7.12
CA LEU A 142 9.72 -13.77 -6.82
C LEU A 142 10.29 -14.53 -5.63
N GLU A 143 11.47 -15.11 -5.81
CA GLU A 143 12.17 -15.89 -4.77
C GLU A 143 11.35 -16.99 -4.07
N GLY A 144 10.35 -17.55 -4.77
CA GLY A 144 9.46 -18.60 -4.24
C GLY A 144 8.19 -18.06 -3.56
N ASP A 145 8.10 -16.75 -3.38
CA ASP A 145 6.89 -16.07 -2.91
C ASP A 145 5.98 -15.69 -4.07
N TYR A 146 4.67 -15.75 -3.84
CA TYR A 146 3.66 -15.44 -4.84
C TYR A 146 3.02 -14.08 -4.53
N TYR A 147 3.07 -13.15 -5.48
CA TYR A 147 2.58 -11.79 -5.34
C TYR A 147 1.36 -11.54 -6.22
N THR A 148 0.40 -10.85 -5.64
CA THR A 148 -0.76 -10.33 -6.37
C THR A 148 -0.88 -8.84 -6.21
N PHE A 149 -1.07 -8.15 -7.32
CA PHE A 149 -1.20 -6.69 -7.31
C PHE A 149 -2.01 -6.18 -8.49
N TYR A 150 -2.54 -4.97 -8.31
CA TYR A 150 -3.34 -4.26 -9.29
C TYR A 150 -2.78 -2.86 -9.51
N ILE A 151 -2.62 -2.48 -10.77
CA ILE A 151 -2.22 -1.13 -11.18
C ILE A 151 -3.37 -0.53 -11.98
N GLU A 152 -3.97 0.50 -11.41
CA GLU A 152 -5.08 1.24 -12.01
C GLU A 152 -4.66 1.94 -13.31
N PRO A 153 -5.61 2.36 -14.17
CA PRO A 153 -5.31 3.03 -15.43
C PRO A 153 -4.38 4.24 -15.30
N ASN A 154 -4.46 4.94 -14.17
CA ASN A 154 -3.65 6.11 -13.88
C ASN A 154 -2.23 5.78 -13.34
N GLY A 155 -1.87 4.50 -13.19
CA GLY A 155 -0.57 4.06 -12.65
C GLY A 155 -0.53 3.82 -11.13
N ARG A 156 -1.65 4.01 -10.43
CA ARG A 156 -1.71 3.77 -8.98
C ARG A 156 -1.72 2.28 -8.66
N ILE A 157 -0.85 1.82 -7.77
CA ILE A 157 -0.93 0.47 -7.19
C ILE A 157 -2.06 0.44 -6.15
N SER A 158 -3.23 -0.09 -6.50
CA SER A 158 -4.38 -0.15 -5.57
C SER A 158 -4.31 -1.32 -4.60
N THR A 159 -3.50 -2.33 -4.88
CA THR A 159 -3.38 -3.55 -4.07
C THR A 159 -2.01 -4.17 -4.27
N PHE A 160 -1.37 -4.63 -3.20
CA PHE A 160 -0.14 -5.43 -3.23
C PHE A 160 -0.12 -6.42 -2.06
N HIS A 161 -0.16 -7.70 -2.36
CA HIS A 161 -0.16 -8.77 -1.36
C HIS A 161 0.85 -9.85 -1.71
N LYS A 162 1.63 -10.25 -0.69
CA LYS A 162 2.24 -11.56 -0.66
C LYS A 162 1.16 -12.59 -0.34
N ASN A 163 1.15 -13.67 -1.09
CA ASN A 163 0.21 -14.77 -0.96
C ASN A 163 1.00 -16.07 -0.82
N LYS A 164 0.41 -17.05 -0.14
CA LYS A 164 0.90 -18.43 -0.23
C LYS A 164 0.69 -18.95 -1.65
N PRO A 165 1.65 -19.68 -2.23
CA PRO A 165 1.50 -20.29 -3.55
C PRO A 165 0.21 -21.12 -3.64
N GLU A 166 -0.46 -21.13 -4.80
CA GLU A 166 -1.72 -21.88 -5.02
C GLU A 166 -1.62 -23.37 -4.62
N HIS A 167 -0.41 -23.94 -4.61
CA HIS A 167 -0.13 -25.33 -4.23
C HIS A 167 -0.30 -25.61 -2.72
N GLU A 168 -0.31 -24.58 -1.88
CA GLU A 168 -0.49 -24.71 -0.43
C GLU A 168 -1.95 -24.48 0.00
N LYS A 169 -2.73 -23.69 -0.75
CA LYS A 169 -4.16 -23.47 -0.47
C LYS A 169 -5.01 -24.75 -0.56
N GLN A 170 -4.54 -25.78 -1.27
CA GLN A 170 -5.21 -27.08 -1.35
C GLN A 170 -4.91 -28.00 -0.16
N LYS A 171 -3.92 -27.70 0.70
CA LYS A 171 -3.58 -28.55 1.85
C LYS A 171 -4.39 -28.22 3.11
N ASP A 172 -4.97 -27.03 3.20
CA ASP A 172 -5.75 -26.58 4.36
C ASP A 172 -7.26 -26.87 4.23
N THR A 173 -7.68 -27.66 3.23
CA THR A 173 -9.09 -28.07 3.02
C THR A 173 -9.30 -29.59 3.20
N VAL A 174 -8.53 -30.24 4.07
CA VAL A 174 -8.74 -31.66 4.44
C VAL A 174 -9.00 -31.80 5.93
#